data_AF-A0A510TNS7-F1
#
_entry.id   AF-A0A510TNS7-F1
#
_cell.length_a   1.000
_cell.length_b   1.000
_cell.length_c   1.000
_cell.angle_alpha   90.00
_cell.angle_beta   90.00
_cell.angle_gamma   90.00
#
_symmetry.space_group_name_H-M   'P 1'
#
loop_
_entity.id
_entity.type
_entity.pdbx_description
1 polymer ?
#
loop_
_entity_poly.entity_id
_entity_poly.type
_entity_poly.pdbx_seq_one_letter_code
_entity_poly.pdbx_strand_id
1 'polypeptide(L)' 'MTFDVFAEDLQPGDLLELSTESGTVVLRLTHVERRTRGIKFMGRSQQGFLYSSGMKYGELARCG' A
#
# COMPACT_ATOMS: atom_id res chain seq x y z
N MET A 1 -0.68 -6.91 -14.11
CA MET A 1 -1.59 -8.03 -13.73
C MET A 1 -1.66 -7.95 -12.23
N THR A 2 -2.86 -7.74 -11.65
CA THR A 2 -2.96 -7.52 -10.20
C THR A 2 -2.92 -8.84 -9.45
N PHE A 3 -2.17 -8.91 -8.35
CA PHE A 3 -2.08 -10.04 -7.45
C PHE A 3 -2.19 -9.58 -6.00
N ASP A 4 -2.65 -10.46 -5.12
CA ASP A 4 -2.78 -10.15 -3.70
C ASP A 4 -1.50 -10.57 -2.96
N VAL A 5 -1.00 -9.68 -2.11
CA VAL A 5 0.22 -9.86 -1.32
C VAL A 5 -0.11 -9.60 0.14
N PHE A 6 0.54 -10.28 1.08
CA PHE A 6 0.36 -9.95 2.48
C PHE A 6 0.98 -8.59 2.83
N ALA A 7 0.37 -7.90 3.78
CA ALA A 7 0.84 -6.60 4.25
C ALA A 7 2.31 -6.63 4.69
N GLU A 8 2.78 -7.69 5.36
CA GLU A 8 4.17 -7.87 5.79
C GLU A 8 5.19 -7.93 4.64
N ASP A 9 4.74 -8.30 3.45
CA ASP A 9 5.58 -8.49 2.27
C ASP A 9 5.69 -7.23 1.40
N LEU A 10 4.90 -6.19 1.69
CA LEU A 10 4.97 -4.91 0.97
C LEU A 10 6.33 -4.22 1.15
N GLN A 11 6.84 -3.67 0.06
CA GLN A 11 8.13 -3.00 -0.01
C GLN A 11 8.02 -1.62 -0.67
N PRO A 12 8.96 -0.70 -0.36
CA PRO A 12 9.12 0.51 -1.17
C PRO A 12 9.35 0.14 -2.64
N GLY A 13 8.61 0.78 -3.54
CA GLY A 13 8.63 0.52 -4.97
C GLY A 13 7.38 -0.19 -5.49
N ASP A 14 6.69 -0.95 -4.64
CA ASP A 14 5.47 -1.68 -5.01
C ASP A 14 4.35 -0.73 -5.42
N LEU A 15 3.53 -1.17 -6.36
CA LEU A 15 2.33 -0.48 -6.80
C LEU A 15 1.13 -1.10 -6.09
N LEU A 16 0.57 -0.37 -5.13
CA LEU A 16 -0.55 -0.78 -4.29
C LEU A 16 -1.86 -0.14 -4.78
N GLU A 17 -2.87 -0.96 -5.04
CA GLU A 17 -4.24 -0.50 -5.27
C GLU A 17 -4.97 -0.32 -3.93
N LEU A 18 -5.45 0.90 -3.70
CA LEU A 18 -6.14 1.29 -2.48
C LEU A 18 -7.54 1.79 -2.83
N SER A 19 -8.55 1.10 -2.31
CA SER A 19 -9.94 1.53 -2.44
C SER A 19 -10.24 2.61 -1.40
N THR A 20 -10.58 3.81 -1.87
CA THR A 20 -10.99 4.95 -1.04
C THR A 20 -12.47 5.26 -1.29
N GLU A 21 -13.07 6.14 -0.48
CA GLU A 21 -14.45 6.60 -0.71
C GLU A 21 -14.65 7.27 -2.08
N SER A 22 -13.58 7.83 -2.66
CA SER A 22 -13.58 8.47 -3.98
C SER A 22 -13.27 7.51 -5.13
N GLY A 23 -13.10 6.21 -4.84
CA GLY A 23 -12.73 5.17 -5.80
C GLY A 23 -11.36 4.56 -5.54
N THR A 24 -10.90 3.74 -6.47
CA THR A 24 -9.61 3.03 -6.37
C THR A 24 -8.47 3.92 -6.87
N VAL A 25 -7.40 4.04 -6.08
CA VAL A 25 -6.17 4.74 -6.43
C VAL A 25 -4.99 3.76 -6.44
N VAL A 26 -4.13 3.89 -7.44
CA VAL A 26 -2.85 3.16 -7.48
C VAL A 26 -1.78 4.05 -6.86
N LEU A 27 -1.08 3.52 -5.86
CA LEU A 27 -0.01 4.18 -5.13
C LEU A 27 1.30 3.46 -5.35
N ARG A 28 2.34 4.19 -5.74
CA ARG A 28 3.71 3.69 -5.65
C ARG A 28 4.21 3.90 -4.23
N LEU A 29 4.49 2.83 -3.51
CA LEU A 29 5.01 2.89 -2.14
C LEU A 29 6.40 3.53 -2.15
N THR A 30 6.59 4.55 -1.32
CA THR A 30 7.87 5.25 -1.15
C THR A 30 8.52 4.91 0.19
N HIS A 31 7.72 4.46 1.16
CA HIS A 31 8.20 4.07 2.47
C HIS A 31 7.29 3.00 3.06
N VAL A 32 7.88 1.98 3.69
CA VAL A 32 7.17 0.95 4.44
C VAL A 32 7.89 0.75 5.76
N GLU A 33 7.17 0.92 6.86
CA GLU A 33 7.66 0.77 8.22
C GLU A 33 6.93 -0.41 8.89
N ARG A 34 7.70 -1.39 9.35
CA ARG A 34 7.19 -2.54 10.08
C ARG A 34 6.95 -2.17 11.54
N ARG A 35 5.79 -2.55 12.08
CA ARG A 35 5.34 -2.30 13.46
C ARG A 35 5.01 -3.64 14.12
N THR A 36 4.79 -3.65 15.43
CA THR A 36 4.53 -4.89 16.19
C THR A 36 3.32 -5.70 15.70
N ARG A 37 2.32 -5.06 15.08
CA ARG A 37 1.05 -5.71 14.65
C ARG A 37 0.65 -5.43 13.20
N GLY A 38 1.57 -4.93 12.39
CA GLY A 38 1.27 -4.52 11.03
C GLY A 38 2.34 -3.64 10.41
N ILE A 39 1.98 -2.95 9.36
CA ILE A 39 2.82 -1.98 8.67
C ILE A 39 2.16 -0.61 8.64
N LYS A 40 2.99 0.42 8.59
CA LYS A 40 2.60 1.76 8.16
C LYS A 40 3.36 2.06 6.88
N PHE A 41 2.70 2.61 5.88
CA PHE A 41 3.33 2.92 4.61
C PHE A 41 2.95 4.30 4.11
N MET A 42 3.81 4.83 3.25
CA MET A 42 3.56 6.03 2.49
C MET A 42 3.77 5.72 1.01
N GLY A 43 2.97 6.35 0.16
CA GLY A 43 3.11 6.22 -1.28
C GLY A 43 2.68 7.48 -2.01
N ARG A 44 2.98 7.53 -3.29
CA ARG A 44 2.52 8.58 -4.20
C ARG A 44 1.60 8.01 -5.26
N SER A 45 0.49 8.68 -5.53
CA SER A 45 -0.32 8.39 -6.71
C SER A 45 0.37 8.84 -7.99
N GLN A 46 -0.13 8.41 -9.15
CA GLN A 46 0.36 8.88 -10.45
C GLN A 46 0.24 10.40 -10.63
N GLN A 47 -0.73 11.04 -9.96
CA GLN A 47 -0.94 12.49 -9.99
C GLN A 47 0.01 13.24 -9.03
N GLY A 48 0.86 12.53 -8.29
CA GLY A 48 1.84 13.11 -7.36
C GLY A 48 1.33 13.35 -5.94
N PHE A 49 0.08 13.01 -5.63
CA PHE A 49 -0.47 13.13 -4.28
C PHE A 49 0.19 12.13 -3.33
N LEU A 50 0.53 12.61 -2.13
CA LEU A 50 1.09 11.79 -1.07
C LEU A 50 -0.04 11.16 -0.24
N TYR A 51 0.10 9.87 0.02
CA TYR A 51 -0.81 9.10 0.86
C TYR A 51 -0.02 8.43 1.98
N SER A 52 -0.66 8.34 3.15
CA SER A 52 -0.15 7.55 4.28
C SER A 52 -1.27 6.69 4.83
N SER A 53 -1.01 5.40 4.99
CA SER A 53 -1.97 4.45 5.56
C SER A 53 -1.24 3.33 6.31
N GLY A 54 -1.99 2.39 6.88
CA GLY A 54 -1.45 1.22 7.55
C GLY A 54 -2.36 0.01 7.37
N MET A 55 -1.75 -1.16 7.50
CA MET A 55 -2.42 -2.47 7.39
C MET A 55 -1.91 -3.38 8.50
N LYS A 56 -2.76 -4.27 8.99
CA LYS A 56 -2.39 -5.30 9.96
C LYS A 56 -1.70 -6.47 9.25
N TYR A 57 -0.85 -7.18 9.98
CA TYR A 57 -0.27 -8.42 9.44
C TYR A 57 -1.36 -9.45 9.13
N GLY A 58 -1.17 -10.18 8.04
CA GLY A 58 -2.16 -11.10 7.48
C GLY A 58 -3.28 -10.44 6.65
N GLU A 59 -3.37 -9.11 6.61
CA GLU A 59 -4.26 -8.44 5.65
C GLU A 59 -3.67 -8.50 4.24
N LEU A 60 -4.54 -8.68 3.24
CA LEU A 60 -4.15 -8.74 1.84
C LEU A 60 -4.19 -7.35 1.21
N ALA A 61 -3.12 -7.03 0.48
CA ALA A 61 -2.93 -5.82 -0.28
C ALA A 61 -2.89 -6.17 -1.76
N ARG A 62 -3.68 -5.48 -2.59
CA ARG A 62 -3.72 -5.74 -4.02
C ARG A 62 -2.63 -4.95 -4.73
N CYS A 63 -1.65 -5.65 -5.30
CA CYS A 63 -0.53 -5.05 -6.03
C CYS A 63 -0.66 -5.30 -7.53
N GLY A 64 -0.14 -4.42 -8.39
CA GLY A 64 -0.39 -4.50 -9.85
C GLY A 64 0.68 -3.97 -10.78
#